data_AF-A0A9C9W5S6-F1
#
_entry.id   AF-A0A9C9W5S6-F1
#
_cell.length_a   1.000
_cell.length_b   1.000
_cell.length_c   1.000
_cell.angle_alpha   90.00
_cell.angle_beta   90.00
_cell.angle_gamma   90.00
#
_symmetry.space_group_name_H-M   'P 1'
#
loop_
_entity.id
_entity.type
_entity.pdbx_description
1 polymer ?
#
loop_
_entity_poly.entity_id
_entity_poly.type
_entity_poly.pdbx_seq_one_letter_code
_entity_poly.pdbx_strand_id
1 'polypeptide(L)'
;MRLSSDGAWLEGVRRVLSPNCDERPGGCEVGLVVVHGISLPPGEYGGDWIDDLFCNRLDASAHPYFATIAGARVSAHVLIRRGGELVQYVPFDRRAWHAGRSCYAGREACNDFSIGIELEGQDNEA
;
A
#
# COMPACT_ATOMS: atom_id res chain seq x y z
N MET A 1 -3.82 15.54 11.08
CA MET A 1 -2.70 14.88 10.37
C MET A 1 -1.93 15.95 9.61
N ARG A 2 -0.59 15.87 9.57
CA ARG A 2 0.27 16.83 8.87
C ARG A 2 1.23 16.07 7.98
N LEU A 3 1.66 16.72 6.91
CA LEU A 3 2.77 16.24 6.09
C LEU A 3 4.06 16.91 6.56
N SER A 4 5.19 16.24 6.35
CA SER A 4 6.51 16.83 6.43
C SER A 4 6.63 18.01 5.46
N SER A 5 7.62 18.87 5.66
CA SER A 5 7.82 20.09 4.85
C SER A 5 8.00 19.83 3.35
N ASP A 6 8.50 18.64 2.98
CA ASP A 6 8.65 18.18 1.60
C ASP A 6 7.41 17.45 1.05
N GLY A 7 6.35 17.28 1.86
CA GLY A 7 5.12 16.59 1.48
C GLY A 7 5.25 15.07 1.35
N ALA A 8 6.45 14.49 1.54
CA ALA A 8 6.71 13.08 1.27
C ALA A 8 6.15 12.15 2.35
N TRP A 9 6.14 12.60 3.60
CA TRP A 9 5.79 11.78 4.75
C TRP A 9 4.69 12.38 5.60
N LEU A 10 3.92 11.51 6.23
CA LEU A 10 3.01 11.84 7.31
C LEU A 10 3.81 12.03 8.62
N GLU A 11 3.44 13.04 9.38
CA GLU A 11 3.99 13.31 10.72
C GLU A 11 3.26 12.49 11.79
N GLY A 12 4.01 11.95 12.75
CA GLY A 12 3.45 11.26 13.92
C GLY A 12 2.82 9.90 13.64
N VAL A 13 3.07 9.29 12.49
CA VAL A 13 2.57 7.95 12.13
C VAL A 13 3.68 6.90 12.15
N ARG A 14 3.31 5.63 12.25
CA ARG A 14 4.25 4.52 12.13
C ARG A 14 4.79 4.45 10.70
N ARG A 15 6.10 4.26 10.54
CA ARG A 15 6.75 4.13 9.23
C ARG A 15 7.39 2.76 9.12
N VAL A 16 7.10 2.06 8.02
CA VAL A 16 7.69 0.77 7.70
C VAL A 16 8.19 0.82 6.26
N LEU A 17 9.47 1.13 6.09
CA LEU A 17 10.01 1.47 4.77
C LEU A 17 9.99 0.27 3.82
N SER A 18 9.08 0.30 2.85
CA SER A 18 9.00 -0.76 1.84
C SER A 18 10.08 -0.58 0.77
N PRO A 19 10.80 -1.65 0.38
CA PRO A 19 11.69 -1.62 -0.76
C PRO A 19 10.92 -1.66 -2.10
N ASN A 20 9.62 -1.97 -2.09
CA ASN A 20 8.79 -2.11 -3.28
C ASN A 20 8.31 -0.74 -3.77
N CYS A 21 9.24 0.11 -4.19
CA CYS A 21 8.95 1.40 -4.79
C CYS A 21 10.10 1.88 -5.67
N ASP A 22 9.78 2.77 -6.60
CA ASP A 22 10.71 3.41 -7.53
C ASP A 22 10.31 4.87 -7.80
N GLU A 23 11.03 5.52 -8.71
CA GLU A 23 10.72 6.89 -9.12
C GLU A 23 9.48 6.92 -10.01
N ARG A 24 8.69 7.99 -9.90
CA ARG A 24 7.59 8.24 -10.83
C ARG A 24 8.18 8.57 -12.21
N PRO A 25 7.70 7.95 -13.31
CA PRO A 25 8.20 8.26 -14.64
C PRO A 25 8.04 9.74 -14.98
N GLY A 26 9.10 10.35 -15.50
CA GLY A 26 9.06 11.71 -16.06
C GLY A 26 8.62 12.80 -15.06
N GLY A 27 8.82 12.59 -13.75
CA GLY A 27 8.37 13.54 -12.72
C GLY A 27 6.86 13.71 -12.69
N CYS A 28 6.11 12.67 -13.07
CA CYS A 28 4.66 12.75 -13.13
C CYS A 28 4.07 13.20 -11.79
N GLU A 29 3.24 14.24 -11.85
CA GLU A 29 2.48 14.70 -10.70
C GLU A 29 1.40 13.69 -10.32
N VAL A 30 1.18 13.59 -9.01
CA VAL A 30 0.10 12.82 -8.43
C VAL A 30 -1.22 13.54 -8.70
N GLY A 31 -2.17 12.83 -9.31
CA GLY A 31 -3.51 13.36 -9.61
C GLY A 31 -4.66 12.41 -9.28
N LEU A 32 -4.36 11.26 -8.66
CA LEU A 32 -5.33 10.22 -8.34
C LEU A 32 -5.06 9.65 -6.94
N VAL A 33 -6.13 9.35 -6.21
CA VAL A 33 -6.09 8.46 -5.04
C VAL A 33 -6.81 7.18 -5.40
N VAL A 34 -6.19 6.03 -5.14
CA VAL A 34 -6.83 4.72 -5.28
C VAL A 34 -7.00 4.14 -3.90
N VAL A 35 -8.24 3.88 -3.51
CA VAL A 35 -8.60 3.23 -2.24
C VAL A 35 -8.73 1.74 -2.49
N HIS A 36 -8.07 0.95 -1.63
CA HIS A 36 -8.06 -0.51 -1.66
C HIS A 36 -8.52 -1.06 -0.31
N GLY A 37 -8.92 -2.33 -0.30
CA GLY A 37 -9.23 -3.10 0.90
C GLY A 37 -8.30 -4.31 0.99
N ILE A 38 -7.75 -4.55 2.19
CA ILE A 38 -6.85 -5.68 2.42
C ILE A 38 -7.05 -6.28 3.81
N SER A 39 -7.00 -7.59 3.91
CA SER A 39 -6.91 -8.34 5.18
C SER A 39 -6.05 -9.58 4.96
N LEU A 40 -5.16 -9.87 5.91
CA LEU A 40 -4.24 -10.99 5.82
C LEU A 40 -4.11 -11.70 7.18
N PRO A 41 -4.42 -13.01 7.26
CA PRO A 41 -5.16 -13.80 6.27
C PRO A 41 -6.50 -13.15 5.85
N PRO A 42 -7.10 -13.56 4.72
CA PRO A 42 -8.36 -12.96 4.27
C PRO A 42 -9.45 -13.00 5.37
N GLY A 43 -9.99 -11.85 5.72
CA GLY A 43 -10.99 -11.70 6.80
C GLY A 43 -10.43 -11.62 8.22
N GLU A 44 -9.11 -11.64 8.40
CA GLU A 44 -8.44 -11.48 9.69
C GLU A 44 -7.70 -10.14 9.78
N TYR A 45 -7.61 -9.60 11.01
CA TYR A 45 -7.16 -8.23 11.29
C TYR A 45 -6.14 -8.14 12.43
N GLY A 46 -5.36 -7.07 12.47
CA GLY A 46 -4.51 -6.69 13.62
C GLY A 46 -3.14 -7.37 13.68
N GLY A 47 -2.80 -8.23 12.71
CA GLY A 47 -1.47 -8.84 12.57
C GLY A 47 -0.49 -8.00 11.74
N ASP A 48 0.75 -8.50 11.62
CA ASP A 48 1.83 -7.85 10.87
C ASP A 48 1.94 -8.31 9.41
N TRP A 49 1.06 -9.22 8.98
CA TRP A 49 1.13 -9.85 7.66
C TRP A 49 1.03 -8.87 6.49
N ILE A 50 0.33 -7.75 6.66
CA ILE A 50 0.25 -6.69 5.65
C ILE A 50 1.60 -5.96 5.53
N ASP A 51 2.25 -5.65 6.65
CA ASP A 51 3.59 -5.08 6.65
C ASP A 51 4.58 -6.03 5.96
N ASP A 52 4.48 -7.32 6.27
CA ASP A 52 5.38 -8.32 5.72
C ASP A 52 5.16 -8.58 4.24
N LEU A 53 3.92 -8.56 3.76
CA LEU A 53 3.64 -8.59 2.32
C LEU A 53 4.27 -7.37 1.64
N PHE A 54 4.01 -6.17 2.15
CA PHE A 54 4.52 -4.94 1.52
C PHE A 54 6.03 -4.78 1.63
N CYS A 55 6.69 -5.52 2.53
CA CYS A 55 8.15 -5.49 2.71
C CYS A 55 8.89 -6.73 2.19
N ASN A 56 8.23 -7.63 1.45
CA ASN A 56 8.81 -8.90 0.95
C ASN A 56 9.33 -9.82 2.07
N ARG A 57 8.64 -9.85 3.21
CA ARG A 57 8.99 -10.68 4.39
C ARG A 57 7.92 -11.73 4.73
N LEU A 58 6.84 -11.80 3.96
CA LEU A 58 5.72 -12.69 4.25
C LEU A 58 6.17 -14.16 4.26
N ASP A 59 5.97 -14.84 5.38
CA ASP A 59 6.24 -16.28 5.51
C ASP A 59 5.17 -17.09 4.76
N ALA A 60 5.57 -17.67 3.63
CA ALA A 60 4.72 -18.51 2.78
C ALA A 60 4.16 -19.75 3.51
N SER A 61 4.82 -20.21 4.58
CA SER A 61 4.42 -21.41 5.33
C SER A 61 3.42 -21.14 6.45
N ALA A 62 3.25 -19.88 6.87
CA ALA A 62 2.43 -19.51 8.01
C ALA A 62 0.91 -19.61 7.74
N HIS A 63 0.48 -19.52 6.48
CA HIS A 63 -0.93 -19.70 6.09
C HIS A 63 -1.04 -20.15 4.62
N PRO A 64 -1.97 -21.06 4.25
CA PRO A 64 -2.11 -21.54 2.87
C PRO A 64 -2.28 -20.43 1.83
N TYR A 65 -2.97 -19.34 2.18
CA TYR A 65 -3.12 -18.19 1.30
C TYR A 65 -1.78 -17.47 1.05
N PHE A 66 -0.90 -17.39 2.04
CA PHE A 66 0.37 -16.67 1.92
C PHE A 66 1.30 -17.33 0.89
N ALA A 67 1.27 -18.66 0.78
CA ALA A 67 1.99 -19.37 -0.28
C ALA A 67 1.65 -18.87 -1.70
N THR A 68 0.46 -18.30 -1.90
CA THR A 68 0.03 -17.77 -3.21
C THR A 68 0.53 -16.35 -3.50
N ILE A 69 0.90 -15.59 -2.48
CA ILE A 69 1.23 -14.16 -2.58
C ILE A 69 2.61 -13.78 -2.04
N ALA A 70 3.33 -14.66 -1.34
CA ALA A 70 4.61 -14.34 -0.71
C ALA A 70 5.70 -13.93 -1.72
N GLY A 71 5.59 -14.35 -2.99
CA GLY A 71 6.47 -13.92 -4.07
C GLY A 71 6.07 -12.60 -4.74
N ALA A 72 4.92 -12.02 -4.38
CA ALA A 72 4.44 -10.78 -4.95
C ALA A 72 5.30 -9.60 -4.49
N ARG A 73 5.59 -8.70 -5.42
CA ARG A 73 6.27 -7.44 -5.14
C ARG A 73 5.26 -6.31 -5.23
N VAL A 74 4.62 -6.02 -4.11
CA VAL A 74 3.55 -5.04 -4.01
C VAL A 74 3.77 -4.14 -2.78
N SER A 75 3.18 -2.96 -2.81
CA SER A 75 3.18 -2.01 -1.70
C SER A 75 2.08 -0.98 -1.89
N ALA A 76 1.68 -0.32 -0.81
CA ALA A 76 0.87 0.88 -0.86
C ALA A 76 1.64 2.06 -0.24
N HIS A 77 1.08 3.27 -0.35
CA HIS A 77 1.67 4.41 0.37
C HIS A 77 1.27 4.33 1.84
N VAL A 78 -0.01 4.09 2.12
CA VAL A 78 -0.57 4.10 3.47
C VAL A 78 -1.47 2.89 3.71
N LEU A 79 -1.38 2.28 4.89
CA LEU A 79 -2.40 1.41 5.47
C LEU A 79 -3.10 2.15 6.61
N ILE A 80 -4.43 2.06 6.63
CA ILE A 80 -5.28 2.47 7.75
C ILE A 80 -5.82 1.20 8.41
N ARG A 81 -5.35 0.87 9.61
CA ARG A 81 -5.83 -0.28 10.38
C ARG A 81 -7.23 -0.04 10.93
N ARG A 82 -7.92 -1.10 11.36
CA ARG A 82 -9.28 -1.04 11.93
C ARG A 82 -9.40 -0.07 13.11
N GLY A 83 -8.35 0.05 13.92
CA GLY A 83 -8.28 0.99 15.05
C GLY A 83 -7.98 2.44 14.67
N GLY A 84 -7.83 2.75 13.38
CA GLY A 84 -7.43 4.07 12.89
C GLY A 84 -5.92 4.34 12.94
N GLU A 85 -5.10 3.34 13.30
CA GLU A 85 -3.64 3.45 13.20
C GLU A 85 -3.24 3.62 11.74
N LEU A 86 -2.32 4.55 11.51
CA LEU A 86 -1.77 4.87 10.21
C LEU A 86 -0.35 4.33 10.10
N VAL A 87 -0.10 3.60 9.02
CA VAL A 87 1.21 3.08 8.67
C VAL A 87 1.57 3.61 7.30
N GLN A 88 2.73 4.24 7.16
CA GLN A 88 3.24 4.68 5.86
C GLN A 88 4.41 3.82 5.42
N TYR A 89 4.35 3.29 4.19
CA TYR A 89 5.40 2.42 3.65
C TYR A 89 6.27 3.09 2.59
N VAL A 90 5.66 3.91 1.75
CA VAL A 90 6.31 4.59 0.62
C VAL A 90 6.01 6.09 0.74
N PRO A 91 7.02 6.96 0.56
CA PRO A 91 6.77 8.40 0.54
C PRO A 91 5.92 8.80 -0.67
N PHE A 92 5.11 9.85 -0.54
CA PHE A 92 4.11 10.20 -1.56
C PHE A 92 4.70 10.67 -2.90
N ASP A 93 5.94 11.17 -2.89
CA ASP A 93 6.69 11.58 -4.07
C ASP A 93 7.23 10.38 -4.89
N ARG A 94 7.28 9.18 -4.30
CA ARG A 94 7.69 7.95 -4.99
C ARG A 94 6.50 7.12 -5.45
N ARG A 95 6.76 6.21 -6.38
CA ARG A 95 5.76 5.29 -6.93
C ARG A 95 5.71 4.02 -6.09
N ALA A 96 4.62 3.80 -5.36
CA ALA A 96 4.29 2.49 -4.79
C ALA A 96 3.69 1.54 -5.85
N TRP A 97 3.68 0.24 -5.58
CA TRP A 97 3.23 -0.80 -6.51
C TRP A 97 1.92 -1.44 -6.05
N HIS A 98 0.81 -0.70 -6.20
CA HIS A 98 -0.50 -1.11 -5.67
C HIS A 98 -1.58 -1.36 -6.75
N ALA A 99 -1.54 -0.65 -7.88
CA ALA A 99 -2.64 -0.65 -8.85
C ALA A 99 -2.52 -1.72 -9.95
N GLY A 100 -1.39 -2.43 -10.04
CA GLY A 100 -1.12 -3.39 -11.12
C GLY A 100 -1.39 -2.82 -12.53
N ARG A 101 -1.89 -3.67 -13.43
CA ARG A 101 -2.38 -3.24 -14.75
C ARG A 101 -3.72 -2.53 -14.59
N SER A 102 -3.75 -1.22 -14.86
CA SER A 102 -4.87 -0.34 -14.56
C SER A 102 -4.97 0.82 -15.56
N CYS A 103 -6.17 1.40 -15.67
CA CYS A 103 -6.44 2.59 -16.49
C CYS A 103 -7.50 3.47 -15.81
N TYR A 104 -7.27 4.78 -15.77
CA TYR A 104 -8.22 5.77 -15.26
C TYR A 104 -8.29 6.95 -16.22
N ALA A 105 -9.50 7.36 -16.60
CA ALA A 105 -9.74 8.46 -17.55
C ALA A 105 -8.91 8.35 -18.85
N GLY A 106 -8.73 7.13 -19.37
CA GLY A 106 -7.95 6.86 -20.58
C GLY A 106 -6.43 6.84 -20.38
N ARG A 107 -5.94 7.04 -19.15
CA ARG A 107 -4.52 6.97 -18.80
C ARG A 107 -4.19 5.65 -18.12
N GLU A 108 -3.29 4.88 -18.73
CA GLU A 108 -2.81 3.60 -18.21
C GLU A 108 -1.77 3.77 -17.08
N ALA A 109 -1.44 2.66 -16.42
CA ALA A 109 -0.40 2.56 -15.39
C ALA A 109 -0.65 3.50 -14.20
N CYS A 110 -1.77 3.31 -13.50
CA CYS A 110 -2.20 4.22 -12.43
C CYS A 110 -1.17 4.43 -11.31
N ASN A 111 -0.25 3.49 -11.06
CA ASN A 111 0.83 3.68 -10.10
C ASN A 111 1.63 4.97 -10.38
N ASP A 112 1.82 5.34 -11.65
CA ASP A 112 2.65 6.48 -12.07
C ASP A 112 2.15 7.81 -11.49
N PHE A 113 0.83 7.97 -11.35
CA PHE A 113 0.19 9.24 -11.00
C PHE A 113 -0.78 9.12 -9.83
N SER A 114 -0.69 8.04 -9.04
CA SER A 114 -1.60 7.82 -7.92
C SER A 114 -0.92 7.53 -6.59
N ILE A 115 -1.71 7.80 -5.53
CA ILE A 115 -1.47 7.34 -4.17
C ILE A 115 -2.42 6.18 -3.86
N GLY A 116 -1.88 4.99 -3.63
CA GLY A 116 -2.59 3.86 -3.03
C GLY A 116 -2.74 4.01 -1.51
N ILE A 117 -3.98 3.97 -1.04
CA ILE A 117 -4.35 3.91 0.39
C ILE A 117 -5.12 2.61 0.60
N GLU A 118 -4.61 1.78 1.52
CA GLU A 118 -5.20 0.52 1.92
C GLU A 118 -6.01 0.70 3.19
N LEU A 119 -7.25 0.18 3.21
CA LEU A 119 -8.05 0.05 4.41
C LEU A 119 -8.01 -1.40 4.87
N GLU A 120 -7.66 -1.63 6.12
CA GLU A 120 -7.74 -2.98 6.71
C GLU A 120 -9.22 -3.40 6.76
N GLY A 121 -9.59 -4.41 5.97
CA GLY A 121 -11.00 -4.76 5.74
C GLY A 121 -11.22 -5.78 4.62
N GLN A 122 -12.49 -5.99 4.28
CA GLN A 122 -12.95 -6.82 3.17
C GLN A 122 -14.28 -6.29 2.62
N ASP A 123 -14.58 -6.60 1.37
CA ASP A 123 -15.78 -6.06 0.68
C ASP A 123 -17.10 -6.62 1.20
N ASN A 124 -17.10 -7.81 1.80
CA ASN A 124 -18.31 -8.55 2.19
C ASN A 124 -18.67 -8.41 3.67
N GLU A 125 -18.28 -7.31 4.31
CA GLU A 125 -18.71 -6.98 5.68
C GLU A 125 -19.79 -5.90 5.69
N ALA A 126 -20.79 -6.09 6.57
CA ALA A 126 -21.92 -5.20 6.75
C ALA A 126 -21.63 -4.05 7.72
#